data_AF-A0A9W6WII0-F1
#
_entry.id   AF-A0A9W6WII0-F1
#
_cell.length_a   1.000
_cell.length_b   1.000
_cell.length_c   1.000
_cell.angle_alpha   90.00
_cell.angle_beta   90.00
_cell.angle_gamma   90.00
#
_symmetry.space_group_name_H-M   'P 1'
#
loop_
_entity.id
_entity.type
_entity.pdbx_description
1 polymer ?
#
loop_
_entity_poly.entity_id
_entity_poly.type
_entity_poly.pdbx_seq_one_letter_code
_entity_poly.pdbx_strand_id
1 'polypeptide(L)'
;MIQVQRLGSLKEKTHIIPGLLENTKYQKSSKYRDIRFESGLGSAREVNETEFLKNYKFLNDYRKSEFEELKKLIKDQQTGKLKNVEDWQVRDWKDQVEFLRSKINKVESKVFEKDVLKNYKKENDKKWLSQKEKHKVVEVAKFDKLGSRQRERVMERKRKKKLGREMRRFEFGGKK
;
A
#
# COMPACT_ATOMS: atom_id res chain seq x y z
N MET A 1 -26.57 -60.62 -36.34
CA MET A 1 -25.79 -59.37 -36.25
C MET A 1 -26.73 -58.21 -36.55
N ILE A 2 -27.13 -57.44 -35.54
CA ILE A 2 -27.99 -56.26 -35.72
C ILE A 2 -27.14 -55.03 -35.42
N GLN A 3 -26.85 -54.22 -36.44
CA GLN A 3 -26.12 -52.96 -36.30
C GLN A 3 -27.03 -51.90 -35.66
N VAL A 4 -26.74 -51.54 -34.42
CA VAL A 4 -27.35 -50.39 -33.75
C VAL A 4 -26.64 -49.14 -34.25
N GLN A 5 -27.32 -48.38 -35.12
CA GLN A 5 -26.85 -47.08 -35.60
C GLN A 5 -26.87 -46.07 -34.44
N ARG A 6 -25.74 -45.41 -34.20
CA ARG A 6 -25.60 -44.33 -33.20
C ARG A 6 -26.52 -43.16 -33.57
N LEU A 7 -27.42 -42.81 -32.65
CA LEU A 7 -28.22 -41.59 -32.72
C LEU A 7 -27.28 -40.37 -32.75
N GLY A 8 -27.38 -39.60 -33.82
CA GLY A 8 -26.66 -38.35 -34.01
C GLY A 8 -27.04 -37.33 -32.94
N SER A 9 -26.04 -36.62 -32.43
CA SER A 9 -26.18 -35.45 -31.58
C SER A 9 -26.91 -34.35 -32.34
N LEU A 10 -28.18 -34.13 -32.02
CA LEU A 10 -28.92 -32.92 -32.39
C LEU A 10 -28.37 -31.76 -31.56
N LYS A 11 -27.30 -31.10 -32.04
CA LYS A 11 -26.96 -29.76 -31.60
C LYS A 11 -28.01 -28.81 -32.17
N GLU A 12 -28.92 -28.36 -31.32
CA GLU A 12 -29.82 -27.25 -31.61
C GLU A 12 -28.98 -26.07 -32.12
N LYS A 13 -29.18 -25.69 -33.39
CA LYS A 13 -28.63 -24.44 -33.93
C LYS A 13 -29.39 -23.30 -33.27
N THR A 14 -28.89 -22.82 -32.14
CA THR A 14 -29.38 -21.56 -31.56
C THR A 14 -28.96 -20.43 -32.50
N HIS A 15 -29.94 -19.82 -33.17
CA HIS A 15 -29.69 -18.58 -33.91
C HIS A 15 -29.24 -17.52 -32.92
N ILE A 16 -28.01 -17.02 -33.08
CA ILE A 16 -27.50 -15.90 -32.30
C ILE A 16 -28.28 -14.67 -32.76
N ILE A 17 -29.20 -14.19 -31.91
CA ILE A 17 -29.96 -12.97 -32.18
C ILE A 17 -29.01 -11.77 -31.97
N PRO A 18 -28.67 -11.00 -33.02
CA PRO A 18 -27.84 -9.82 -32.87
C PRO A 18 -28.55 -8.83 -31.94
N GLY A 19 -27.84 -8.37 -30.90
CA GLY A 19 -28.37 -7.44 -29.88
C GLY A 19 -28.93 -8.09 -28.59
N LEU A 20 -29.23 -9.38 -28.56
CA LEU A 20 -29.80 -10.02 -27.35
C LEU A 20 -28.80 -10.14 -26.19
N LEU A 21 -27.50 -10.21 -26.51
CA LEU A 21 -26.42 -10.26 -25.52
C LEU A 21 -25.91 -8.88 -25.10
N GLU A 22 -26.33 -7.79 -25.77
CA GLU A 22 -25.78 -6.44 -25.58
C GLU A 22 -26.34 -5.70 -24.36
N ASN A 23 -27.46 -6.18 -23.79
CA ASN A 23 -28.15 -5.54 -22.65
C ASN A 23 -28.58 -6.54 -21.55
N THR A 24 -27.82 -7.62 -21.34
CA THR A 24 -28.12 -8.54 -20.23
C THR A 24 -27.66 -7.97 -18.90
N LYS A 25 -28.47 -8.14 -17.84
CA LYS A 25 -28.13 -7.89 -16.41
C LYS A 25 -26.78 -8.47 -15.96
N TYR A 26 -26.27 -9.47 -16.69
CA TYR A 26 -25.05 -10.22 -16.39
C TYR A 26 -23.87 -9.88 -17.31
N GLN A 27 -24.01 -8.94 -18.26
CA GLN A 27 -22.84 -8.33 -18.88
C GLN A 27 -22.08 -7.54 -17.79
N LYS A 28 -20.80 -7.87 -17.60
CA LYS A 28 -19.89 -7.07 -16.76
C LYS A 28 -19.95 -5.62 -17.24
N SER A 29 -20.64 -4.76 -16.49
CA SER A 29 -20.85 -3.34 -16.80
C SER A 29 -19.51 -2.59 -16.77
N SER A 30 -18.79 -2.62 -17.89
CA SER A 30 -17.59 -1.81 -18.14
C SER A 30 -17.94 -0.46 -18.78
N LYS A 31 -19.20 -0.19 -19.13
CA LYS A 31 -19.59 0.94 -19.99
C LYS A 31 -19.86 2.28 -19.28
N TYR A 32 -19.92 2.32 -17.95
CA TYR A 32 -19.98 3.58 -17.19
C TYR A 32 -18.94 3.58 -16.07
N ARG A 33 -17.66 3.64 -16.44
CA ARG A 33 -16.63 4.15 -15.53
C ARG A 33 -16.81 5.67 -15.57
N ASP A 34 -17.42 6.23 -14.54
CA ASP A 34 -17.66 7.67 -14.43
C ASP A 34 -16.32 8.41 -14.51
N ILE A 35 -16.15 9.20 -15.57
CA ILE A 35 -14.94 9.98 -15.89
C ILE A 35 -14.53 10.94 -14.77
N ARG A 36 -15.47 11.33 -13.89
CA ARG A 36 -15.16 12.18 -12.73
C ARG A 36 -14.33 11.43 -11.69
N PHE A 37 -14.39 10.10 -11.70
CA PHE A 37 -13.67 9.23 -10.77
C PHE A 37 -12.57 8.40 -11.46
N GLU A 38 -12.45 8.48 -12.79
CA GLU A 38 -11.27 7.97 -13.49
C GLU A 38 -10.13 8.96 -13.32
N SER A 39 -9.04 8.51 -12.68
CA SER A 39 -7.82 9.31 -12.70
C SER A 39 -7.34 9.40 -14.15
N GLY A 40 -6.88 10.57 -14.61
CA GLY A 40 -6.35 10.77 -15.97
C GLY A 40 -5.15 9.88 -16.35
N LEU A 41 -4.74 8.98 -15.46
CA LEU A 41 -3.70 7.96 -15.65
C LEU A 41 -4.28 6.58 -16.01
N GLY A 42 -5.58 6.49 -16.31
CA GLY A 42 -6.29 5.24 -16.54
C GLY A 42 -6.91 4.67 -15.25
N SER A 43 -7.74 3.65 -15.39
CA SER A 43 -8.43 3.04 -14.26
C SER A 43 -7.41 2.50 -13.24
N ALA A 44 -7.66 2.67 -11.94
CA ALA A 44 -6.74 2.30 -10.85
C ALA A 44 -6.29 0.82 -10.84
N ARG A 45 -6.92 -0.05 -11.64
CA ARG A 45 -6.53 -1.45 -11.85
C ARG A 45 -5.39 -1.65 -12.86
N GLU A 46 -5.16 -0.71 -13.77
CA GLU A 46 -4.23 -0.85 -14.90
C GLU A 46 -2.92 -0.09 -14.69
N VAL A 47 -2.87 0.86 -13.75
CA VAL A 47 -1.64 1.59 -13.43
C VAL A 47 -0.66 0.65 -12.75
N ASN A 48 0.37 0.23 -13.48
CA ASN A 48 1.51 -0.47 -12.90
C ASN A 48 2.22 0.49 -11.93
N GLU A 49 1.96 0.35 -10.63
CA GLU A 49 2.49 1.24 -9.58
C GLU A 49 4.03 1.33 -9.63
N THR A 50 4.72 0.31 -10.15
CA THR A 50 6.18 0.34 -10.28
C THR A 50 6.66 1.24 -11.42
N GLU A 51 5.95 1.27 -12.55
CA GLU A 51 6.23 2.18 -13.65
C GLU A 51 5.83 3.60 -13.30
N PHE A 52 4.68 3.78 -12.63
CA PHE A 52 4.28 5.08 -12.09
C PHE A 52 5.35 5.67 -11.16
N LEU A 53 5.85 4.89 -10.19
CA LEU A 53 6.90 5.36 -9.28
C LEU A 53 8.22 5.71 -10.01
N LYS A 54 8.53 5.04 -11.12
CA LYS A 54 9.69 5.36 -11.96
C LYS A 54 9.47 6.66 -12.74
N ASN A 55 8.34 6.79 -13.42
CA ASN A 55 8.02 7.95 -14.26
C ASN A 55 7.91 9.23 -13.42
N TYR A 56 7.36 9.12 -12.21
CA TYR A 56 7.23 10.24 -11.28
C TYR A 56 8.32 10.27 -10.21
N LYS A 57 9.48 9.67 -10.48
CA LYS A 57 10.62 9.72 -9.55
C LYS A 57 11.06 11.15 -9.27
N PHE A 58 11.08 12.00 -10.31
CA PHE A 58 11.43 13.41 -10.21
C PHE A 58 10.58 14.17 -9.18
N LEU A 59 9.31 13.78 -9.01
CA LEU A 59 8.41 14.41 -8.07
C LEU A 59 8.75 14.06 -6.62
N ASN A 60 9.32 12.88 -6.38
CA ASN A 60 9.86 12.53 -5.07
C ASN A 60 11.15 13.29 -4.78
N ASP A 61 12.01 13.44 -5.78
CA ASP A 61 13.25 14.21 -5.65
C ASP A 61 12.94 15.69 -5.37
N TYR A 62 11.97 16.28 -6.06
CA TYR A 62 11.46 17.63 -5.80
C TYR A 62 10.89 17.78 -4.38
N ARG A 63 10.05 16.83 -3.92
CA ARG A 63 9.52 16.88 -2.54
C ARG A 63 10.63 16.84 -1.49
N LYS A 64 11.72 16.10 -1.76
CA LYS A 64 12.88 16.02 -0.87
C LYS A 64 13.65 17.33 -0.84
N SER A 65 13.90 17.95 -1.99
CA SER A 65 14.56 19.27 -2.03
C SER A 65 13.72 20.34 -1.33
N GLU A 66 12.41 20.40 -1.63
CA GLU A 66 11.47 21.33 -1.00
C GLU A 66 11.42 21.14 0.53
N PHE A 67 11.39 19.89 1.00
CA PHE A 67 11.45 19.57 2.42
C PHE A 67 12.75 20.04 3.11
N GLU A 68 13.89 19.93 2.42
CA GLU A 68 15.17 20.41 2.93
C GLU A 68 15.26 21.94 2.93
N GLU A 69 14.75 22.59 1.89
CA GLU A 69 14.66 24.05 1.79
C GLU A 69 13.79 24.64 2.90
N LEU A 70 12.58 24.13 3.10
CA LEU A 70 11.69 24.58 4.18
C LEU A 70 12.31 24.37 5.56
N LYS A 71 13.01 23.26 5.76
CA LYS A 71 13.76 23.03 7.01
C LYS A 71 14.89 24.03 7.23
N LYS A 72 15.61 24.39 6.16
CA LYS A 72 16.64 25.43 6.23
C LYS A 72 16.02 26.77 6.57
N LEU A 73 14.92 27.15 5.92
CA LEU A 73 14.19 28.40 6.23
C LEU A 73 13.75 28.46 7.69
N ILE A 74 13.16 27.39 8.22
CA ILE A 74 12.77 27.32 9.64
C ILE A 74 13.99 27.45 10.56
N LYS A 75 15.11 26.80 10.23
CA LYS A 75 16.35 26.88 11.02
C LYS A 75 17.00 28.26 10.97
N ASP A 76 17.00 28.90 9.80
CA ASP A 76 17.59 30.23 9.61
C ASP A 76 16.72 31.31 10.27
N GLN A 77 15.40 31.12 10.34
CA GLN A 77 14.51 31.91 11.19
C GLN A 77 14.83 31.73 12.68
N GLN A 78 14.98 30.49 13.16
CA GLN A 78 15.32 30.19 14.56
C GLN A 78 16.68 30.75 14.98
N THR A 79 17.63 30.82 14.05
CA THR A 79 18.98 31.37 14.29
C THR A 79 19.08 32.87 14.03
N GLY A 80 17.97 33.53 13.67
CA GLY A 80 17.90 34.99 13.50
C GLY A 80 18.54 35.51 12.19
N LYS A 81 18.86 34.63 11.24
CA LYS A 81 19.39 35.02 9.92
C LYS A 81 18.29 35.55 9.00
N LEU A 82 17.09 34.99 9.10
CA LEU A 82 15.91 35.59 8.48
C LEU A 82 15.28 36.58 9.44
N LYS A 83 15.39 37.86 9.12
CA LYS A 83 14.67 38.95 9.79
C LYS A 83 13.36 39.22 9.02
N ASN A 84 12.33 39.71 9.71
CA ASN A 84 11.03 40.07 9.14
C ASN A 84 10.16 38.90 8.65
N VAL A 85 10.27 37.73 9.29
CA VAL A 85 9.34 36.62 9.05
C VAL A 85 8.25 36.67 10.12
N GLU A 86 6.99 36.66 9.68
CA GLU A 86 5.84 36.65 10.58
C GLU A 86 5.53 35.23 11.09
N ASP A 87 4.94 35.12 12.28
CA ASP A 87 4.67 33.83 12.93
C ASP A 87 3.77 32.91 12.11
N TRP A 88 2.83 33.46 11.32
CA TRP A 88 1.97 32.67 10.44
C TRP A 88 2.76 31.99 9.32
N GLN A 89 3.78 32.66 8.76
CA GLN A 89 4.64 32.07 7.72
C GLN A 89 5.43 30.89 8.28
N VAL A 90 5.96 31.03 9.50
CA VAL A 90 6.67 29.95 10.19
C VAL A 90 5.75 28.76 10.44
N ARG A 91 4.48 29.02 10.78
CA ARG A 91 3.48 27.98 10.96
C ARG A 91 3.18 27.25 9.66
N ASP A 92 2.94 27.99 8.58
CA ASP A 92 2.70 27.42 7.24
C ASP A 92 3.86 26.54 6.78
N TRP A 93 5.11 27.00 6.98
CA TRP A 93 6.28 26.19 6.66
C TRP A 93 6.35 24.90 7.48
N LYS A 94 6.01 24.95 8.78
CA LYS A 94 5.96 23.75 9.63
C LYS A 94 4.90 22.76 9.13
N ASP A 95 3.71 23.24 8.83
CA ASP A 95 2.61 22.41 8.34
C ASP A 95 2.97 21.76 6.99
N GLN A 96 3.61 22.53 6.09
CA GLN A 96 4.13 22.00 4.83
C GLN A 96 5.23 20.95 5.04
N VAL A 97 6.15 21.17 5.98
CA VAL A 97 7.21 20.21 6.34
C VAL A 97 6.61 18.91 6.86
N GLU A 98 5.60 18.96 7.72
CA GLU A 98 4.90 17.77 8.22
C GLU A 98 4.19 17.02 7.11
N PHE A 99 3.51 17.74 6.22
CA PHE A 99 2.84 17.18 5.06
C PHE A 99 3.80 16.48 4.10
N LEU A 100 4.90 17.15 3.73
CA LEU A 100 5.94 16.60 2.85
C LEU A 100 6.61 15.38 3.50
N ARG A 101 6.91 15.45 4.80
CA ARG A 101 7.44 14.32 5.56
C ARG A 101 6.53 13.11 5.50
N SER A 102 5.23 13.31 5.71
CA SER A 102 4.22 12.23 5.64
C SER A 102 4.18 11.60 4.25
N LYS A 103 4.17 12.43 3.19
CA LYS A 103 4.19 11.96 1.80
C LYS A 103 5.46 11.17 1.46
N ILE A 104 6.63 11.69 1.79
CA ILE A 104 7.93 11.03 1.55
C ILE A 104 7.97 9.69 2.28
N ASN A 105 7.64 9.67 3.57
CA ASN A 105 7.63 8.46 4.38
C ASN A 105 6.68 7.39 3.82
N LYS A 106 5.51 7.78 3.31
CA LYS A 106 4.54 6.86 2.71
C LYS A 106 5.12 6.20 1.45
N VAL A 107 5.77 6.97 0.58
CA VAL A 107 6.40 6.44 -0.63
C VAL A 107 7.56 5.52 -0.27
N GLU A 108 8.46 5.95 0.62
CA GLU A 108 9.62 5.15 1.03
C GLU A 108 9.22 3.86 1.73
N SER A 109 8.18 3.90 2.58
CA SER A 109 7.64 2.70 3.24
C SER A 109 7.10 1.70 2.21
N LYS A 110 6.38 2.17 1.19
CA LYS A 110 5.88 1.30 0.11
C LYS A 110 7.01 0.67 -0.70
N VAL A 111 8.03 1.44 -1.06
CA VAL A 111 9.20 0.95 -1.81
C VAL A 111 9.93 -0.11 -0.97
N PHE A 112 10.20 0.19 0.29
CA PHE A 112 10.83 -0.74 1.23
C PHE A 112 10.06 -2.06 1.35
N GLU A 113 8.73 -2.00 1.52
CA GLU A 113 7.90 -3.20 1.61
C GLU A 113 7.98 -4.05 0.35
N LYS A 114 7.98 -3.43 -0.84
CA LYS A 114 8.12 -4.15 -2.11
C LYS A 114 9.49 -4.81 -2.24
N ASP A 115 10.56 -4.10 -1.88
CA ASP A 115 11.92 -4.61 -2.00
C ASP A 115 12.17 -5.77 -1.04
N VAL A 116 11.72 -5.65 0.22
CA VAL A 116 11.79 -6.73 1.21
C VAL A 116 11.05 -7.98 0.72
N LEU A 117 9.83 -7.82 0.21
CA LEU A 117 9.05 -8.96 -0.30
C LEU A 117 9.67 -9.57 -1.55
N LYS A 118 10.25 -8.75 -2.44
CA LYS A 118 10.95 -9.21 -3.64
C LYS A 118 12.19 -10.03 -3.28
N ASN A 119 12.99 -9.55 -2.32
CA ASN A 119 14.19 -10.25 -1.86
C ASN A 119 13.82 -11.55 -1.14
N TYR A 120 12.85 -11.52 -0.24
CA TYR A 120 12.39 -12.73 0.45
C TYR A 120 11.87 -13.81 -0.51
N LYS A 121 11.14 -13.42 -1.56
CA LYS A 121 10.68 -14.37 -2.59
C LYS A 121 11.81 -15.00 -3.38
N LYS A 122 12.88 -14.22 -3.67
CA LYS A 122 14.08 -14.72 -4.36
C LYS A 122 14.88 -15.68 -3.48
N GLU A 123 15.04 -15.38 -2.20
CA GLU A 123 15.83 -16.20 -1.27
C GLU A 123 15.15 -17.52 -0.90
N ASN A 124 13.81 -17.55 -0.88
CA ASN A 124 13.04 -18.71 -0.45
C ASN A 124 12.42 -19.50 -1.61
N ASP A 125 12.68 -19.12 -2.87
CA ASP A 125 12.06 -19.68 -4.09
C ASP A 125 10.52 -19.78 -4.05
N LYS A 126 9.89 -18.92 -3.24
CA LYS A 126 8.43 -18.90 -3.06
C LYS A 126 7.77 -17.99 -4.09
N LYS A 127 6.92 -18.58 -4.95
CA LYS A 127 6.11 -17.82 -5.92
C LYS A 127 5.08 -16.92 -5.22
N TRP A 128 4.46 -17.41 -4.15
CA TRP A 128 3.33 -16.76 -3.47
C TRP A 128 3.51 -16.71 -1.96
N LEU A 129 3.00 -15.64 -1.35
CA LEU A 129 2.98 -15.46 0.11
C LEU A 129 1.56 -15.08 0.50
N SER A 130 1.07 -15.67 1.59
CA SER A 130 -0.16 -15.22 2.24
C SER A 130 -0.01 -13.80 2.76
N GLN A 131 -1.11 -13.07 2.88
CA GLN A 131 -1.08 -11.70 3.39
C GLN A 131 -0.49 -11.61 4.81
N LYS A 132 -0.74 -12.62 5.65
CA LYS A 132 -0.16 -12.72 7.00
C LYS A 132 1.36 -12.91 6.95
N GLU A 133 1.85 -13.70 6.01
CA GLU A 133 3.28 -13.96 5.83
C GLU A 133 4.00 -12.72 5.30
N LYS A 134 3.42 -12.04 4.31
CA LYS A 134 3.95 -10.75 3.81
C LYS A 134 4.11 -9.76 4.94
N HIS A 135 3.08 -9.62 5.78
CA HIS A 135 3.12 -8.74 6.94
C HIS A 135 4.26 -9.13 7.90
N LYS A 136 4.38 -10.42 8.24
CA LYS A 136 5.43 -10.91 9.13
C LYS A 136 6.83 -10.63 8.59
N VAL A 137 7.07 -10.89 7.31
CA VAL A 137 8.37 -10.65 6.64
C VAL A 137 8.72 -9.15 6.71
N VAL A 138 7.76 -8.29 6.39
CA VAL A 138 7.93 -6.84 6.46
C VAL A 138 8.19 -6.38 7.90
N GLU A 139 7.47 -6.89 8.90
CA GLU A 139 7.66 -6.54 10.30
C GLU A 139 9.03 -6.93 10.83
N VAL A 140 9.53 -8.11 10.46
CA VAL A 140 10.89 -8.56 10.82
C VAL A 140 11.91 -7.61 10.22
N ALA A 141 11.83 -7.33 8.91
CA ALA A 141 12.75 -6.40 8.26
C ALA A 141 12.69 -4.97 8.85
N LYS A 142 11.48 -4.48 9.20
CA LYS A 142 11.30 -3.20 9.91
C LYS A 142 11.97 -3.22 11.28
N PHE A 143 11.84 -4.32 12.02
CA PHE A 143 12.44 -4.48 13.34
C PHE A 143 13.97 -4.53 13.28
N ASP A 144 14.53 -5.21 12.28
CA ASP A 144 15.98 -5.33 12.10
C ASP A 144 16.63 -3.97 11.78
N LYS A 145 15.93 -3.12 11.02
CA LYS A 145 16.34 -1.74 10.71
C LYS A 145 16.30 -0.79 11.91
N LEU A 146 15.60 -1.12 13.00
CA LEU A 146 15.53 -0.26 14.18
C LEU A 146 16.88 -0.22 14.93
N GLY A 147 17.18 0.92 15.54
CA GLY A 147 18.34 1.04 16.44
C GLY A 147 18.21 0.18 17.70
N SER A 148 19.33 -0.19 18.33
CA SER A 148 19.36 -1.08 19.50
C SER A 148 18.38 -0.66 20.61
N ARG A 149 18.42 0.60 21.02
CA ARG A 149 17.52 1.17 22.05
C ARG A 149 16.04 1.12 21.65
N GLN A 150 15.73 1.25 20.36
CA GLN A 150 14.36 1.16 19.87
C GLN A 150 13.88 -0.29 19.86
N ARG A 151 14.73 -1.24 19.44
CA ARG A 151 14.45 -2.68 19.49
C ARG A 151 14.14 -3.14 20.90
N GLU A 152 14.95 -2.73 21.87
CA GLU A 152 14.73 -3.04 23.29
C GLU A 152 13.36 -2.54 23.77
N ARG A 153 13.03 -1.27 23.53
CA ARG A 153 11.70 -0.71 23.90
C ARG A 153 10.55 -1.46 23.25
N VAL A 154 10.68 -1.85 21.98
CA VAL A 154 9.65 -2.64 21.28
C VAL A 154 9.48 -4.01 21.92
N MET A 155 10.59 -4.69 22.25
CA MET A 155 10.57 -5.99 22.92
C MET A 155 10.01 -5.89 24.34
N GLU A 156 10.37 -4.86 25.09
CA GLU A 156 9.84 -4.60 26.42
C GLU A 156 8.32 -4.37 26.38
N ARG A 157 7.82 -3.55 25.44
CA ARG A 157 6.38 -3.35 25.22
C ARG A 157 5.67 -4.66 24.87
N LYS A 158 6.27 -5.50 24.04
CA LYS A 158 5.74 -6.83 23.71
C LYS A 158 5.68 -7.74 24.94
N ARG A 159 6.74 -7.76 25.77
CA ARG A 159 6.79 -8.52 27.02
C ARG A 159 5.70 -8.07 28.00
N LYS A 160 5.58 -6.76 28.24
CA LYS A 160 4.54 -6.17 29.10
C LYS A 160 3.13 -6.47 28.59
N LYS A 161 2.89 -6.38 27.28
CA LYS A 161 1.59 -6.72 26.68
C LYS A 161 1.26 -8.21 26.79
N LYS A 162 2.27 -9.09 26.69
CA LYS A 162 2.09 -10.54 26.88
C LYS A 162 1.75 -10.85 28.34
N LEU A 163 2.52 -10.32 29.28
CA LEU A 163 2.29 -10.46 30.72
C LEU A 163 0.89 -9.98 31.11
N GLY A 164 0.48 -8.79 30.66
CA GLY A 164 -0.87 -8.27 30.94
C GLY A 164 -1.99 -9.11 30.35
N ARG A 165 -1.76 -9.83 29.25
CA ARG A 165 -2.74 -10.79 28.71
C ARG A 165 -2.79 -12.08 29.53
N GLU A 166 -1.65 -12.54 30.02
CA GLU A 166 -1.55 -13.71 30.91
C GLU A 166 -2.25 -13.41 32.24
N MET A 167 -1.96 -12.28 32.88
CA MET A 167 -2.63 -11.84 34.11
C MET A 167 -4.16 -11.76 33.95
N ARG A 168 -4.66 -11.11 32.89
CA ARG A 168 -6.10 -11.08 32.61
C ARG A 168 -6.71 -12.47 32.41
N ARG A 169 -5.98 -13.39 31.79
CA ARG A 169 -6.46 -14.78 31.65
C ARG A 169 -6.51 -15.51 32.99
N PHE A 170 -5.59 -15.22 33.91
CA PHE A 170 -5.64 -15.77 35.27
C PHE A 170 -6.76 -15.15 36.10
N GLU A 171 -6.96 -13.84 36.03
CA GLU A 171 -8.01 -13.10 36.77
C GLU A 171 -9.43 -13.51 36.38
N PHE A 172 -9.69 -13.73 35.07
CA PHE A 172 -11.03 -14.06 34.56
C PHE A 172 -11.19 -15.53 34.13
N GLY A 173 -10.13 -16.35 34.23
CA GLY A 173 -10.12 -17.77 33.83
C GLY A 173 -10.58 -18.75 34.91
N GLY A 174 -10.98 -18.25 36.09
CA GLY A 174 -11.44 -19.04 37.23
C GLY A 174 -12.95 -19.33 37.28
N LYS A 175 -13.72 -18.98 36.25
CA LYS A 175 -15.14 -19.37 36.15
C LYS A 175 -15.39 -20.09 34.82
N LYS A 176 -15.32 -21.42 34.88
CA LYS A 176 -16.14 -22.30 34.04
C LYS A 176 -17.31 -22.77 34.88
#